data_AF-A0A540KHJ0-F1
#
_entry.id   AF-A0A540KHJ0-F1
#
_cell.length_a   1.000
_cell.length_b   1.000
_cell.length_c   1.000
_cell.angle_alpha   90.00
_cell.angle_beta   90.00
_cell.angle_gamma   90.00
#
_symmetry.space_group_name_H-M   'P 1'
#
loop_
_entity.id
_entity.type
_entity.pdbx_description
1 polymer ?
#
loop_
_entity_poly.entity_id
_entity_poly.type
_entity_poly.pdbx_seq_one_letter_code
_entity_poly.pdbx_strand_id
1 'polypeptide(L)'
;MSLQNRIMPTYDFLRSMLLSEKNVVTVIKRSSWIFVEGHRKHLVQNVGLLRELGMPQTCIAFLLTHCSSVLMLNPEKLVKLVGEVKEMGINVENTTFASALDTLCGNNKLVWNRSREAYKKWGWSEDDVLSAFKRCPTCMIMSEQKLMQSMDFLVNKMGWSSGMIAKYPVVMNLSLERRLIPRCSVVKVLLLKGLINEKFNLGSVVIPAEKQFLETFVNRYLGKVPQLLSVYQGKVDIQDA
;
A
#
# COMPACT_ATOMS: atom_id res chain seq x y z
N MET A 1 34.97 4.35 7.09
CA MET A 1 34.01 3.31 7.55
C MET A 1 34.77 2.00 7.65
N SER A 2 34.95 1.42 8.85
CA SER A 2 35.72 0.18 9.03
C SER A 2 34.86 -1.06 8.74
N LEU A 3 35.37 -1.97 7.92
CA LEU A 3 34.71 -3.25 7.62
C LEU A 3 34.44 -4.04 8.90
N GLN A 4 35.48 -4.21 9.71
CA GLN A 4 35.47 -5.10 10.87
C GLN A 4 34.69 -4.53 12.06
N ASN A 5 34.72 -3.20 12.24
CA ASN A 5 34.12 -2.56 13.41
C ASN A 5 32.70 -2.02 13.17
N ARG A 6 32.29 -1.81 11.91
CA ARG A 6 30.97 -1.22 11.60
C ARG A 6 30.14 -2.04 10.63
N ILE A 7 30.73 -2.50 9.53
CA ILE A 7 29.97 -3.19 8.48
C ILE A 7 29.63 -4.62 8.91
N MET A 8 30.61 -5.43 9.31
CA MET A 8 30.40 -6.83 9.70
C MET A 8 29.41 -6.96 10.88
N PRO A 9 29.55 -6.21 12.00
CA PRO A 9 28.62 -6.36 13.13
C PRO A 9 27.18 -5.94 12.82
N THR A 10 26.99 -5.07 11.83
CA THR A 10 25.68 -4.64 11.36
C THR A 10 25.08 -5.67 10.39
N TYR A 11 25.90 -6.21 9.49
CA TYR A 11 25.50 -7.31 8.60
C TYR A 11 25.10 -8.56 9.40
N ASP A 12 25.91 -8.98 10.38
CA ASP A 12 25.62 -10.14 11.23
C ASP A 12 24.33 -9.94 12.02
N PHE A 13 24.10 -8.73 12.54
CA PHE A 13 22.83 -8.38 13.18
C PHE A 13 21.66 -8.52 12.21
N LEU A 14 21.72 -7.95 11.01
CA LEU A 14 20.64 -8.07 10.02
C LEU A 14 20.36 -9.53 9.65
N ARG A 15 21.40 -10.34 9.48
CA ARG A 15 21.28 -11.78 9.19
C ARG A 15 20.60 -12.54 10.34
N SER A 16 20.89 -12.16 11.58
CA SER A 16 20.22 -12.75 12.77
C SER A 16 18.73 -12.42 12.88
N MET A 17 18.21 -11.46 12.10
CA MET A 17 16.79 -11.04 12.13
C MET A 17 15.86 -11.87 11.23
N LEU A 18 16.28 -13.08 10.80
CA LEU A 18 15.56 -13.95 9.86
C LEU A 18 15.35 -13.31 8.46
N LEU A 19 16.25 -12.41 8.07
CA LEU A 19 16.25 -11.83 6.73
C LEU A 19 16.93 -12.78 5.74
N SER A 20 16.35 -12.94 4.55
CA SER A 20 17.06 -13.57 3.44
C SER A 20 18.27 -12.70 3.02
N GLU A 21 19.29 -13.30 2.41
CA GLU A 21 20.45 -12.55 1.90
C GLU A 21 20.02 -11.40 0.96
N LYS A 22 19.00 -11.64 0.12
CA LYS A 22 18.39 -10.61 -0.74
C LYS A 22 17.81 -9.44 0.06
N ASN A 23 17.12 -9.73 1.17
CA ASN A 23 16.54 -8.70 2.03
C ASN A 23 17.63 -7.94 2.80
N VAL A 24 18.69 -8.62 3.26
CA VAL A 24 19.85 -7.96 3.88
C VAL A 24 20.48 -6.96 2.90
N VAL A 25 20.75 -7.38 1.65
CA VAL A 25 21.25 -6.48 0.60
C VAL A 25 20.29 -5.32 0.35
N THR A 26 18.98 -5.58 0.38
CA THR A 26 17.96 -4.53 0.19
C THR A 26 18.01 -3.49 1.31
N VAL A 27 18.12 -3.92 2.57
CA VAL A 27 18.26 -3.03 3.73
C VAL A 27 19.52 -2.17 3.59
N ILE A 28 20.66 -2.81 3.27
CA ILE A 28 21.95 -2.12 3.12
C ILE A 28 21.90 -1.05 2.04
N LYS A 29 21.26 -1.35 0.89
CA LYS A 29 21.11 -0.40 -0.22
C LYS A 29 20.18 0.77 0.11
N ARG A 30 19.08 0.51 0.84
CA ARG A 30 18.08 1.53 1.16
C ARG A 30 18.46 2.38 2.36
N SER A 31 19.20 1.81 3.30
CA SER A 31 19.41 2.35 4.64
C SER A 31 20.90 2.45 4.95
N SER A 32 21.68 3.09 4.08
CA SER A 32 23.13 3.26 4.25
C SER A 32 23.52 3.95 5.57
N TRP A 33 22.58 4.67 6.19
CA TRP A 33 22.75 5.29 7.51
C TRP A 33 22.86 4.29 8.67
N ILE A 34 22.48 3.02 8.52
CA ILE A 34 22.58 2.02 9.61
C ILE A 34 24.03 1.78 10.06
N PHE A 35 24.99 2.10 9.20
CA PHE A 35 26.42 1.96 9.46
C PHE A 35 27.05 3.19 10.15
N VAL A 36 26.26 4.26 10.36
CA VAL A 36 26.69 5.42 11.16
C VAL A 36 26.75 5.02 12.63
N GLU A 37 27.76 5.54 13.32
CA GLU A 37 27.99 5.22 14.74
C GLU A 37 26.80 5.67 15.60
N GLY A 38 26.40 4.83 16.56
CA GLY A 38 25.20 5.05 17.38
C GLY A 38 23.89 4.55 16.75
N HIS A 39 23.74 4.58 15.42
CA HIS A 39 22.50 4.13 14.77
C HIS A 39 22.25 2.63 14.93
N ARG A 40 23.30 1.79 14.86
CA ARG A 40 23.18 0.36 15.17
C ARG A 40 22.66 0.12 16.59
N LYS A 41 23.12 0.90 17.58
CA LYS A 41 22.68 0.76 18.98
C LYS A 41 21.20 1.11 19.12
N HIS A 42 20.77 2.21 18.51
CA HIS A 42 19.35 2.59 18.47
C HIS A 42 18.48 1.55 17.76
N LEU A 43 18.95 1.02 16.62
CA LEU A 43 18.26 -0.03 15.89
C LEU A 43 18.04 -1.28 16.75
N VAL A 44 19.10 -1.78 17.39
CA VAL A 44 19.04 -2.95 18.28
C VAL A 44 18.08 -2.69 19.45
N GLN A 45 18.15 -1.51 20.07
CA GLN A 45 17.28 -1.12 21.16
C GLN A 45 15.80 -1.09 20.73
N ASN A 46 15.49 -0.43 19.63
CA ASN A 46 14.13 -0.31 19.13
C ASN A 46 13.55 -1.66 18.67
N VAL A 47 14.38 -2.54 18.10
CA VAL A 47 13.98 -3.92 17.81
C VAL A 47 13.64 -4.68 19.09
N GLY A 48 14.44 -4.54 20.16
CA GLY A 48 14.14 -5.12 21.47
C GLY A 48 12.81 -4.64 22.02
N LEU A 49 12.60 -3.33 22.01
CA LEU A 49 11.35 -2.70 22.45
C LEU A 49 10.13 -3.19 21.66
N LEU A 50 10.23 -3.32 20.34
CA LEU A 50 9.13 -3.85 19.52
C LEU A 50 8.77 -5.29 19.88
N ARG A 51 9.76 -6.13 20.22
CA ARG A 51 9.52 -7.50 20.71
C ARG A 51 8.80 -7.50 22.05
N GLU A 52 9.23 -6.65 22.98
CA GLU A 52 8.58 -6.48 24.29
C GLU A 52 7.13 -6.02 24.15
N LEU A 53 6.84 -5.19 23.13
CA LEU A 53 5.49 -4.73 22.79
C LEU A 53 4.64 -5.78 22.05
N GLY A 54 5.16 -6.99 21.86
CA GLY A 54 4.46 -8.15 21.28
C GLY A 54 4.53 -8.26 19.75
N MET A 55 5.42 -7.51 19.09
CA MET A 55 5.53 -7.59 17.63
C MET A 55 6.26 -8.87 17.18
N PRO A 56 5.67 -9.67 16.27
CA PRO A 56 6.33 -10.85 15.74
C PRO A 56 7.61 -10.51 14.98
N GLN A 57 8.57 -11.44 15.02
CA GLN A 57 9.85 -11.29 14.30
C GLN A 57 9.65 -11.09 12.79
N THR A 58 8.59 -11.65 12.19
CA THR A 58 8.22 -11.45 10.78
C THR A 58 7.82 -10.01 10.48
N CYS A 59 7.06 -9.35 11.36
CA CYS A 59 6.70 -7.93 11.25
C CYS A 59 7.92 -7.02 11.45
N ILE A 60 8.81 -7.37 12.38
CA ILE A 60 10.07 -6.65 12.60
C ILE A 60 10.99 -6.77 11.37
N ALA A 61 11.11 -7.96 10.79
CA ALA A 61 11.85 -8.19 9.55
C ALA A 61 11.28 -7.36 8.38
N PHE A 62 9.95 -7.25 8.29
CA PHE A 62 9.28 -6.38 7.32
C PHE A 62 9.64 -4.90 7.55
N LEU A 63 9.58 -4.40 8.79
CA LEU A 63 9.98 -3.03 9.13
C LEU A 63 11.43 -2.74 8.75
N LEU A 64 12.35 -3.65 9.09
CA LEU A 64 13.77 -3.53 8.74
C LEU A 64 13.95 -3.40 7.23
N THR A 65 13.22 -4.18 6.45
CA THR A 65 13.38 -4.25 4.98
C THR A 65 12.72 -3.08 4.26
N HIS A 66 11.55 -2.64 4.72
CA HIS A 66 10.69 -1.71 3.96
C HIS A 66 10.50 -0.35 4.62
N CYS A 67 10.59 -0.26 5.95
CA CYS A 67 10.13 0.86 6.76
C CYS A 67 11.17 1.27 7.83
N SER A 68 12.46 1.30 7.45
CA SER A 68 13.56 1.47 8.40
C SER A 68 13.57 2.80 9.16
N SER A 69 12.81 3.81 8.71
CA SER A 69 12.61 5.11 9.37
C SER A 69 11.97 4.95 10.76
N VAL A 70 11.03 4.03 10.93
CA VAL A 70 10.35 3.75 12.21
C VAL A 70 11.36 3.33 13.28
N LEU A 71 12.36 2.55 12.89
CA LEU A 71 13.39 2.02 13.79
C LEU A 71 14.44 3.06 14.18
N MET A 72 14.39 4.25 13.59
CA MET A 72 15.26 5.39 13.93
C MET A 72 14.59 6.38 14.89
N LEU A 73 13.33 6.16 15.27
CA LEU A 73 12.67 7.00 16.25
C LEU A 73 13.34 6.89 17.62
N ASN A 74 13.27 7.97 18.39
CA ASN A 74 13.58 7.89 19.82
C ASN A 74 12.64 6.86 20.47
N PRO A 75 13.13 6.01 21.40
CA PRO A 75 12.33 4.93 22.00
C PRO A 75 10.96 5.37 22.52
N GLU A 76 10.89 6.51 23.22
CA GLU A 76 9.63 7.08 23.72
C GLU A 76 8.62 7.39 22.60
N LYS A 77 9.10 7.97 21.49
CA LYS A 77 8.27 8.25 20.31
C LYS A 77 7.81 6.97 19.64
N LEU A 78 8.65 5.93 19.63
CA LEU A 78 8.30 4.63 19.09
C LEU A 78 7.20 3.97 19.94
N VAL A 79 7.32 3.96 21.27
CA VAL A 79 6.27 3.44 22.17
C VAL A 79 4.95 4.18 21.94
N LYS A 80 4.99 5.52 21.88
CA LYS A 80 3.79 6.33 21.62
C LYS A 80 3.14 5.99 20.28
N LEU A 81 3.94 5.86 19.23
CA LEU A 81 3.45 5.51 17.89
C LEU A 81 2.84 4.11 17.85
N VAL A 82 3.45 3.14 18.53
CA VAL A 82 2.88 1.79 18.69
C VAL A 82 1.55 1.85 19.44
N GLY A 83 1.45 2.66 20.49
CA GLY A 83 0.19 2.92 21.20
C GLY A 83 -0.90 3.48 20.28
N GLU A 84 -0.59 4.53 19.53
CA GLU A 84 -1.51 5.19 18.57
C GLU A 84 -2.06 4.17 17.54
N VAL A 85 -1.20 3.31 16.97
CA VAL A 85 -1.65 2.29 16.00
C VAL A 85 -2.48 1.19 16.66
N LYS A 86 -2.17 0.80 17.91
CA LYS A 86 -2.98 -0.15 18.69
C LYS A 86 -4.37 0.41 19.00
N GLU A 87 -4.46 1.69 19.37
CA GLU A 87 -5.73 2.39 19.64
C GLU A 87 -6.63 2.48 18.40
N MET A 88 -6.04 2.56 17.20
CA MET A 88 -6.77 2.45 15.93
C MET A 88 -7.30 1.02 15.65
N GLY A 89 -6.98 0.06 16.52
CA GLY A 89 -7.45 -1.33 16.46
C GLY A 89 -6.81 -2.14 15.33
N ILE A 90 -5.55 -1.86 14.99
CA ILE A 90 -4.76 -2.70 14.10
C ILE A 90 -4.00 -3.73 14.95
N ASN A 91 -4.10 -5.02 14.60
CA ASN A 91 -3.42 -6.08 15.32
C ASN A 91 -1.90 -6.03 15.07
N VAL A 92 -1.12 -5.97 16.15
CA VAL A 92 0.36 -5.94 16.16
C VAL A 92 1.01 -7.15 15.48
N GLU A 93 0.29 -8.26 15.37
CA GLU A 93 0.76 -9.48 14.72
C GLU A 93 0.72 -9.42 13.19
N ASN A 94 0.01 -8.45 12.61
CA ASN A 94 -0.16 -8.31 11.17
C ASN A 94 0.91 -7.39 10.57
N THR A 95 1.44 -7.71 9.39
CA THR A 95 2.35 -6.83 8.64
C THR A 95 1.73 -5.48 8.29
N THR A 96 0.40 -5.38 8.24
CA THR A 96 -0.32 -4.11 8.14
C THR A 96 0.00 -3.18 9.30
N PHE A 97 0.26 -3.70 10.50
CA PHE A 97 0.71 -2.88 11.65
C PHE A 97 2.04 -2.20 11.36
N ALA A 98 3.00 -2.93 10.79
CA ALA A 98 4.28 -2.37 10.38
C ALA A 98 4.12 -1.26 9.32
N SER A 99 3.24 -1.47 8.33
CA SER A 99 2.92 -0.42 7.34
C SER A 99 2.20 0.78 7.95
N ALA A 100 1.37 0.58 8.98
CA ALA A 100 0.69 1.66 9.69
C ALA A 100 1.67 2.51 10.50
N LEU A 101 2.62 1.88 11.21
CA LEU A 101 3.71 2.59 11.88
C LEU A 101 4.48 3.48 10.90
N ASP A 102 4.89 2.92 9.76
CA ASP A 102 5.63 3.67 8.73
C ASP A 102 4.84 4.86 8.18
N THR A 103 3.55 4.64 7.95
CA THR A 103 2.63 5.67 7.45
C THR A 103 2.44 6.82 8.43
N LEU A 104 2.44 6.54 9.74
CA LEU A 104 2.29 7.55 10.79
C LEU A 104 3.64 8.04 11.34
N CYS A 105 4.76 7.62 10.75
CA CYS A 105 6.11 7.99 11.19
C CYS A 105 6.65 9.21 10.45
N GLY A 106 7.16 10.19 11.20
CA GLY A 106 7.88 11.34 10.67
C GLY A 106 7.07 12.12 9.62
N ASN A 107 7.68 12.43 8.47
CA ASN A 107 7.05 13.20 7.40
C ASN A 107 5.83 12.50 6.78
N ASN A 108 5.75 11.16 6.86
CA ASN A 108 4.59 10.44 6.35
C ASN A 108 3.30 10.80 7.10
N LYS A 109 3.39 11.17 8.39
CA LYS A 109 2.24 11.64 9.17
C LYS A 109 1.60 12.91 8.59
N LEU A 110 2.43 13.80 8.02
CA LEU A 110 1.93 15.00 7.33
C LEU A 110 1.21 14.63 6.03
N VAL A 111 1.76 13.66 5.29
CA VAL A 111 1.12 13.14 4.07
C VAL A 111 -0.20 12.45 4.41
N TRP A 112 -0.23 11.64 5.46
CA TRP A 112 -1.44 10.96 5.97
C TRP A 112 -2.55 11.95 6.30
N ASN A 113 -2.23 13.02 7.04
CA ASN A 113 -3.21 14.08 7.36
C ASN A 113 -3.77 14.73 6.09
N ARG A 114 -2.91 15.06 5.13
CA ARG A 114 -3.35 15.66 3.86
C ARG A 114 -4.22 14.70 3.04
N SER A 115 -3.83 13.43 2.92
CA SER A 115 -4.61 12.42 2.20
C SER A 115 -5.97 12.19 2.85
N ARG A 116 -6.04 12.14 4.18
CA ARG A 116 -7.30 12.07 4.93
C ARG A 116 -8.24 13.23 4.57
N GLU A 117 -7.75 14.47 4.60
CA GLU A 117 -8.57 15.64 4.25
C GLU A 117 -8.96 15.65 2.76
N ALA A 118 -8.11 15.13 1.87
CA ALA A 118 -8.46 14.96 0.46
C ALA A 118 -9.58 13.91 0.28
N TYR A 119 -9.50 12.75 0.94
CA TYR A 119 -10.57 11.73 0.87
C TYR A 119 -11.90 12.23 1.44
N LYS A 120 -11.88 13.06 2.48
CA LYS A 120 -13.09 13.73 2.99
C LYS A 120 -13.76 14.63 1.96
N LYS A 121 -12.99 15.35 1.14
CA LYS A 121 -13.54 16.15 0.02
C LYS A 121 -14.24 15.27 -1.02
N TRP A 122 -13.87 14.00 -1.10
CA TRP A 122 -14.55 12.99 -1.92
C TRP A 122 -15.68 12.27 -1.17
N GLY A 123 -16.10 12.77 -0.01
CA GLY A 123 -17.24 12.26 0.75
C GLY A 123 -16.95 11.06 1.66
N TRP A 124 -15.67 10.74 1.94
CA TRP A 124 -15.36 9.75 2.97
C TRP A 124 -15.64 10.31 4.36
N SER A 125 -16.34 9.54 5.18
CA SER A 125 -16.44 9.80 6.62
C SER A 125 -15.10 9.50 7.33
N GLU A 126 -14.99 9.89 8.59
CA GLU A 126 -13.82 9.50 9.41
C GLU A 126 -13.72 7.98 9.56
N ASP A 127 -14.87 7.30 9.65
CA ASP A 127 -14.93 5.84 9.73
C ASP A 127 -14.49 5.19 8.41
N ASP A 128 -14.83 5.77 7.26
CA ASP A 128 -14.34 5.31 5.95
C ASP A 128 -12.81 5.45 5.86
N VAL A 129 -12.27 6.60 6.27
CA VAL A 129 -10.82 6.86 6.31
C VAL A 129 -10.13 5.84 7.22
N LEU A 130 -10.63 5.64 8.43
CA LEU A 130 -10.05 4.71 9.39
C LEU A 130 -10.14 3.27 8.89
N SER A 131 -11.29 2.85 8.35
CA SER A 131 -11.50 1.52 7.79
C SER A 131 -10.57 1.25 6.59
N ALA A 132 -10.41 2.24 5.70
CA ALA A 132 -9.48 2.18 4.59
C ALA A 132 -8.02 2.08 5.06
N PHE A 133 -7.63 2.92 6.02
CA PHE A 133 -6.29 2.92 6.61
C PHE A 133 -5.95 1.58 7.26
N LYS A 134 -6.87 1.00 8.05
CA LYS A 134 -6.69 -0.31 8.69
C LYS A 134 -6.51 -1.46 7.69
N ARG A 135 -7.06 -1.34 6.47
CA ARG A 135 -6.90 -2.35 5.41
C ARG A 135 -5.64 -2.14 4.58
N CYS A 136 -5.30 -0.89 4.30
CA CYS A 136 -4.20 -0.56 3.40
C CYS A 136 -3.57 0.79 3.79
N PRO A 137 -2.72 0.85 4.83
CA PRO A 137 -2.14 2.10 5.32
C PRO A 137 -1.48 2.95 4.23
N THR A 138 -0.84 2.27 3.27
CA THR A 138 -0.14 2.90 2.16
C THR A 138 -1.04 3.73 1.24
N CYS A 139 -2.37 3.55 1.28
CA CYS A 139 -3.31 4.38 0.54
C CYS A 139 -3.36 5.84 1.06
N MET A 140 -2.71 6.11 2.20
CA MET A 140 -2.66 7.43 2.83
C MET A 140 -1.32 8.16 2.63
N ILE A 141 -0.36 7.58 1.89
CA ILE A 141 0.98 8.17 1.70
C ILE A 141 1.35 8.42 0.23
N MET A 142 0.35 8.57 -0.63
CA MET A 142 0.56 8.94 -2.03
C MET A 142 0.59 10.47 -2.23
N SER A 143 1.10 10.91 -3.39
CA SER A 143 1.00 12.32 -3.75
C SER A 143 -0.46 12.74 -3.89
N GLU A 144 -0.75 13.99 -3.52
CA GLU A 144 -2.10 14.55 -3.67
C GLU A 144 -2.56 14.49 -5.13
N GLN A 145 -1.67 14.78 -6.07
CA GLN A 145 -1.94 14.64 -7.51
C GLN A 145 -2.41 13.23 -7.86
N LYS A 146 -1.69 12.19 -7.43
CA LYS A 146 -2.05 10.79 -7.72
C LYS A 146 -3.39 10.43 -7.10
N LEU A 147 -3.65 10.86 -5.86
CA LEU A 147 -4.93 10.65 -5.18
C LEU A 147 -6.07 11.29 -5.98
N MET A 148 -5.95 12.58 -6.30
CA MET A 148 -6.98 13.34 -6.99
C MET A 148 -7.28 12.78 -8.38
N GLN A 149 -6.24 12.46 -9.17
CA GLN A 149 -6.42 11.86 -10.50
C GLN A 149 -7.08 10.48 -10.44
N SER A 150 -6.73 9.67 -9.45
CA SER A 150 -7.32 8.33 -9.29
C SER A 150 -8.78 8.43 -8.85
N MET A 151 -9.09 9.33 -7.92
CA MET A 151 -10.48 9.56 -7.47
C MET A 151 -11.35 10.15 -8.58
N ASP A 152 -10.85 11.13 -9.33
CA ASP A 152 -11.57 11.69 -10.48
C ASP A 152 -11.90 10.61 -11.53
N PHE A 153 -10.92 9.78 -11.87
CA PHE A 153 -11.14 8.68 -12.80
C PHE A 153 -12.19 7.68 -12.26
N LEU A 154 -12.05 7.22 -11.02
CA LEU A 154 -12.92 6.19 -10.45
C LEU A 154 -14.34 6.71 -10.18
N VAL A 155 -14.46 7.93 -9.66
CA VAL A 155 -15.76 8.50 -9.26
C VAL A 155 -16.44 9.19 -10.43
N ASN A 156 -15.78 10.14 -11.08
CA ASN A 156 -16.40 10.97 -12.10
C ASN A 156 -16.45 10.27 -13.46
N LYS A 157 -15.34 9.65 -13.90
CA LYS A 157 -15.30 9.02 -15.24
C LYS A 157 -15.95 7.64 -15.27
N MET A 158 -15.71 6.80 -14.27
CA MET A 158 -16.33 5.47 -14.20
C MET A 158 -17.73 5.48 -13.57
N GLY A 159 -18.08 6.53 -12.82
CA GLY A 159 -19.37 6.66 -12.14
C GLY A 159 -19.50 5.77 -10.90
N TRP A 160 -18.39 5.35 -10.29
CA TRP A 160 -18.43 4.52 -9.08
C TRP A 160 -18.56 5.40 -7.83
N SER A 161 -19.30 4.91 -6.83
CA SER A 161 -19.46 5.67 -5.60
C SER A 161 -18.14 5.74 -4.82
N SER A 162 -17.86 6.89 -4.23
CA SER A 162 -16.67 7.09 -3.39
C SER A 162 -16.61 6.08 -2.22
N GLY A 163 -17.76 5.73 -1.65
CA GLY A 163 -17.87 4.69 -0.62
C GLY A 163 -17.54 3.27 -1.12
N MET A 164 -17.73 2.97 -2.41
CA MET A 164 -17.21 1.72 -2.99
C MET A 164 -15.68 1.74 -2.98
N ILE A 165 -15.06 2.87 -3.31
CA ILE A 165 -13.59 3.01 -3.33
C ILE A 165 -13.01 2.85 -1.92
N ALA A 166 -13.65 3.42 -0.89
CA ALA A 166 -13.28 3.26 0.51
C ALA A 166 -13.22 1.79 0.96
N LYS A 167 -14.06 0.94 0.39
CA LYS A 167 -14.06 -0.51 0.70
C LYS A 167 -12.85 -1.24 0.12
N TYR A 168 -12.22 -0.70 -0.93
CA TYR A 168 -11.08 -1.31 -1.64
C TYR A 168 -9.90 -0.33 -1.76
N PRO A 169 -9.33 0.16 -0.65
CA PRO A 169 -8.31 1.21 -0.66
C PRO A 169 -7.04 0.85 -1.43
N VAL A 170 -6.77 -0.45 -1.62
CA VAL A 170 -5.66 -0.95 -2.45
C VAL A 170 -5.68 -0.42 -3.89
N VAL A 171 -6.87 -0.04 -4.41
CA VAL A 171 -6.98 0.51 -5.77
C VAL A 171 -6.14 1.76 -5.94
N MET A 172 -5.98 2.54 -4.86
CA MET A 172 -5.24 3.81 -4.88
C MET A 172 -3.73 3.62 -5.03
N ASN A 173 -3.22 2.42 -4.73
CA ASN A 173 -1.81 2.06 -4.89
C ASN A 173 -1.48 1.55 -6.31
N LEU A 174 -2.49 1.34 -7.16
CA LEU A 174 -2.26 0.82 -8.51
C LEU A 174 -1.91 1.96 -9.47
N SER A 175 -1.12 1.64 -10.51
CA SER A 175 -0.87 2.58 -11.60
C SER A 175 -2.19 2.95 -12.26
N LEU A 176 -2.41 4.25 -12.41
CA LEU A 176 -3.63 4.76 -13.02
C LEU A 176 -3.69 4.32 -14.49
N GLU A 177 -2.61 4.54 -15.21
CA GLU A 177 -2.47 4.35 -16.65
C GLU A 177 -2.33 2.88 -17.02
N ARG A 178 -1.50 2.13 -16.28
CA ARG A 178 -1.18 0.75 -16.65
C ARG A 178 -2.18 -0.27 -16.12
N ARG A 179 -2.97 0.09 -15.09
CA ARG A 179 -3.80 -0.91 -14.39
C ARG A 179 -5.23 -0.48 -14.12
N LEU A 180 -5.46 0.72 -13.60
CA LEU A 180 -6.82 1.16 -13.32
C LEU A 180 -7.57 1.44 -14.62
N ILE A 181 -7.07 2.34 -15.47
CA ILE A 181 -7.75 2.75 -16.70
C ILE A 181 -8.11 1.55 -17.59
N PRO A 182 -7.18 0.68 -18.01
CA PRO A 182 -7.48 -0.48 -18.87
C PRO A 182 -8.59 -1.38 -18.32
N ARG A 183 -8.52 -1.67 -17.01
CA ARG A 183 -9.40 -2.66 -16.39
C ARG A 183 -10.77 -2.10 -16.08
N CYS A 184 -10.82 -0.86 -15.58
CA CYS A 184 -12.07 -0.19 -15.28
C CYS A 184 -12.85 0.12 -16.56
N SER A 185 -12.18 0.49 -17.66
CA SER A 185 -12.83 0.70 -18.96
C SER A 185 -13.50 -0.56 -19.50
N VAL A 186 -12.81 -1.72 -19.46
CA VAL A 186 -13.41 -3.02 -19.82
C VAL A 186 -14.65 -3.31 -18.98
N VAL A 187 -14.56 -3.15 -17.66
CA VAL A 187 -15.68 -3.39 -16.75
C VAL A 187 -16.84 -2.42 -17.02
N LYS A 188 -16.55 -1.16 -17.34
CA LYS A 188 -17.58 -0.17 -17.70
C LYS A 188 -18.34 -0.59 -18.96
N VAL A 189 -17.64 -1.04 -20.00
CA VAL A 189 -18.28 -1.58 -21.22
C VAL A 189 -19.16 -2.78 -20.89
N LEU A 190 -18.65 -3.74 -20.11
CA LEU A 190 -19.42 -4.93 -19.72
C LEU A 190 -20.68 -4.57 -18.93
N LEU A 191 -20.61 -3.57 -18.05
CA LEU A 191 -21.78 -3.06 -17.31
C LEU A 191 -22.80 -2.42 -18.25
N LEU A 192 -22.36 -1.56 -19.17
CA LEU A 192 -23.24 -0.89 -20.13
C LEU A 192 -23.94 -1.88 -21.07
N LYS A 193 -23.30 -3.00 -21.39
CA LYS A 193 -23.88 -4.08 -22.21
C LYS A 193 -24.71 -5.09 -21.38
N GLY A 194 -24.84 -4.89 -20.06
CA GLY A 194 -25.58 -5.80 -19.16
C GLY A 194 -24.95 -7.19 -19.01
N LEU A 195 -23.65 -7.33 -19.28
CA LEU A 195 -22.94 -8.61 -19.26
C LEU A 195 -22.39 -8.98 -17.87
N ILE A 196 -22.32 -8.00 -16.97
CA ILE A 196 -21.97 -8.15 -15.55
C ILE A 196 -22.89 -7.28 -14.68
N ASN A 197 -22.94 -7.59 -13.38
CA ASN A 197 -23.80 -6.92 -12.42
C ASN A 197 -23.16 -5.63 -11.87
N GLU A 198 -23.96 -4.59 -11.64
CA GLU A 198 -23.54 -3.33 -10.99
C GLU A 198 -22.96 -3.51 -9.58
N LYS A 199 -23.35 -4.59 -8.88
CA LYS A 199 -22.82 -4.99 -7.57
C LYS A 199 -21.50 -5.76 -7.67
N PHE A 200 -20.71 -5.57 -8.73
CA PHE A 200 -19.43 -6.25 -8.89
C PHE A 200 -18.44 -5.89 -7.77
N ASN A 201 -17.51 -6.81 -7.50
CA ASN A 201 -16.45 -6.61 -6.53
C ASN A 201 -15.26 -5.91 -7.19
N LEU A 202 -14.98 -4.65 -6.83
CA LEU A 202 -13.86 -3.89 -7.42
C LEU A 202 -12.50 -4.57 -7.18
N GLY A 203 -12.31 -5.21 -6.03
CA GLY A 203 -11.12 -6.02 -5.74
C GLY A 203 -10.91 -7.13 -6.78
N SER A 204 -11.98 -7.83 -7.19
CA SER A 204 -11.91 -8.89 -8.21
C SER A 204 -11.52 -8.39 -9.61
N VAL A 205 -11.63 -7.08 -9.86
CA VAL A 205 -11.25 -6.46 -11.13
C VAL A 205 -9.76 -6.08 -11.09
N VAL A 206 -9.34 -5.37 -10.05
CA VAL A 206 -8.03 -4.68 -10.08
C VAL A 206 -6.89 -5.47 -9.41
N ILE A 207 -7.20 -6.38 -8.49
CA ILE A 207 -6.19 -7.17 -7.75
C ILE A 207 -5.61 -8.34 -8.57
N PRO A 208 -6.38 -9.09 -9.38
CA PRO A 208 -5.84 -10.25 -10.10
C PRO A 208 -4.64 -9.97 -11.00
N ALA A 209 -3.83 -10.99 -11.23
CA ALA A 209 -2.79 -10.95 -12.25
C ALA A 209 -3.40 -10.65 -13.63
N GLU A 210 -2.62 -10.05 -14.54
CA GLU A 210 -3.11 -9.64 -15.86
C GLU A 210 -3.75 -10.80 -16.63
N LYS A 211 -3.10 -11.96 -16.69
CA LYS A 211 -3.64 -13.16 -17.34
C LYS A 211 -5.03 -13.52 -16.83
N GLN A 212 -5.20 -13.56 -15.50
CA GLN A 212 -6.49 -13.89 -14.88
C GLN A 212 -7.55 -12.83 -15.17
N PHE A 213 -7.18 -11.56 -15.18
CA PHE A 213 -8.08 -10.48 -15.55
C PHE A 213 -8.56 -10.63 -17.02
N LEU A 214 -7.64 -10.85 -17.95
CA LEU A 214 -7.94 -11.02 -19.37
C LEU A 214 -8.85 -12.23 -19.62
N GLU A 215 -8.57 -13.36 -18.99
CA GLU A 215 -9.41 -14.56 -19.09
C GLU A 215 -10.84 -14.30 -18.58
N THR A 216 -10.97 -13.60 -17.45
CA THR A 216 -12.26 -13.41 -16.76
C THR A 216 -13.13 -12.34 -17.41
N PHE A 217 -12.54 -11.20 -17.79
CA PHE A 217 -13.28 -10.00 -18.21
C PHE A 217 -13.11 -9.65 -19.69
N VAL A 218 -12.12 -10.22 -20.39
CA VAL A 218 -11.90 -9.94 -21.81
C VAL A 218 -12.26 -11.17 -22.64
N ASN A 219 -11.46 -12.23 -22.59
CA ASN A 219 -11.58 -13.41 -23.45
C ASN A 219 -12.95 -14.08 -23.36
N ARG A 220 -13.52 -14.17 -22.15
CA ARG A 220 -14.87 -14.72 -21.90
C ARG A 220 -15.97 -14.00 -22.68
N TYR A 221 -15.78 -12.72 -23.00
CA TYR A 221 -16.81 -11.87 -23.59
C TYR A 221 -16.51 -11.44 -25.02
N LEU A 222 -15.37 -11.85 -25.61
CA LEU A 222 -15.01 -11.48 -26.99
C LEU A 222 -16.05 -11.90 -28.03
N GLY A 223 -16.76 -13.01 -27.82
CA GLY A 223 -17.84 -13.43 -28.71
C GLY A 223 -19.08 -12.53 -28.67
N LYS A 224 -19.23 -11.70 -27.63
CA LYS A 224 -20.33 -10.74 -27.47
C LYS A 224 -19.90 -9.30 -27.72
N VAL A 225 -18.67 -8.96 -27.35
CA VAL A 225 -18.08 -7.62 -27.52
C VAL A 225 -16.66 -7.79 -28.07
N PRO A 226 -16.50 -7.94 -29.39
CA PRO A 226 -15.19 -8.18 -30.02
C PRO A 226 -14.15 -7.08 -29.75
N GLN A 227 -14.59 -5.86 -29.45
CA GLN A 227 -13.76 -4.69 -29.20
C GLN A 227 -13.11 -4.68 -27.80
N LEU A 228 -13.47 -5.57 -26.87
CA LEU A 228 -12.99 -5.50 -25.48
C LEU A 228 -11.47 -5.54 -25.34
N LEU A 229 -10.78 -6.30 -26.19
CA LEU A 229 -9.31 -6.31 -26.18
C LEU A 229 -8.75 -4.95 -26.60
N SER A 230 -9.36 -4.30 -27.59
CA SER A 230 -8.98 -2.95 -28.03
C SER A 230 -9.27 -1.91 -26.95
N VAL A 231 -10.39 -2.04 -26.23
CA VAL A 231 -10.70 -1.20 -25.06
C VAL A 231 -9.64 -1.38 -23.96
N TYR A 232 -9.27 -2.62 -23.63
CA TYR A 232 -8.21 -2.88 -22.67
C TYR A 232 -6.87 -2.25 -23.08
N GLN A 233 -6.55 -2.28 -24.38
CA GLN A 233 -5.34 -1.68 -24.94
C GLN A 233 -5.43 -0.15 -25.07
N GLY A 234 -6.57 0.47 -24.75
CA GLY A 234 -6.79 1.91 -24.91
C GLY A 234 -6.88 2.37 -26.37
N LYS A 235 -7.21 1.47 -27.30
CA LYS A 235 -7.35 1.75 -28.74
C LYS A 235 -8.77 2.12 -29.15
N VAL A 236 -9.75 1.79 -28.32
CA VAL A 236 -11.18 2.04 -28.54
C VAL A 236 -11.74 2.63 -27.25
N ASP A 237 -12.47 3.73 -27.37
CA ASP A 237 -13.12 4.37 -26.22
C ASP A 237 -14.34 3.57 -25.75
N ILE A 238 -14.72 3.76 -24.48
CA ILE A 238 -15.83 3.03 -23.85
C ILE A 238 -17.15 3.19 -24.63
N GLN A 239 -17.36 4.34 -25.26
CA GLN A 239 -18.59 4.67 -25.99
C GLN A 239 -18.68 3.97 -27.36
N ASP A 240 -17.53 3.58 -27.92
CA ASP A 240 -17.41 2.98 -29.25
C ASP A 240 -17.39 1.44 -29.21
N ALA A 241 -17.52 0.86 -28.01
CA ALA A 241 -17.49 -0.58 -27.75
C ALA A 241 -18.86 -1.18 -27.48
#